data_AF-A0A0H5BDF4-F1
#
_entry.id   AF-A0A0H5BDF4-F1
#
_cell.length_a   1.000
_cell.length_b   1.000
_cell.length_c   1.000
_cell.angle_alpha   90.00
_cell.angle_beta   90.00
_cell.angle_gamma   90.00
#
_symmetry.space_group_name_H-M   'P 1'
#
loop_
_entity.id
_entity.type
_entity.pdbx_description
1 polymer ?
#
loop_
_entity_poly.entity_id
_entity_poly.type
_entity_poly.pdbx_seq_one_letter_code
_entity_poly.pdbx_strand_id
1 'polypeptide(L)'
;MTAPLGRPRVRIPSSARAGEVIEIRTLIDHPMETGLRKDADGKLVPRDILAGFVARANGAEVFSAVFRNATSAHPYLVFYARVTASTEFEFVWTHEDGRTARTAASVTIG
;
A
#
# COMPACT_ATOMS: atom_id res chain seq x y z
N MET A 1 13.15 -19.60 1.22
CA MET A 1 13.27 -18.30 1.92
C MET A 1 12.25 -17.38 1.28
N THR A 2 11.18 -17.01 1.99
CA THR A 2 10.12 -16.15 1.45
C THR A 2 10.69 -14.76 1.19
N ALA A 3 10.46 -14.20 0.00
CA ALA A 3 11.02 -12.91 -0.40
C ALA A 3 10.60 -11.80 0.59
N PRO A 4 11.46 -10.78 0.86
CA PRO A 4 11.06 -9.62 1.64
C PRO A 4 9.88 -8.92 0.98
N LEU A 5 9.04 -8.25 1.76
CA LEU A 5 7.73 -7.70 1.36
C LEU A 5 7.76 -6.52 0.35
N GLY A 6 8.85 -6.36 -0.39
CA GLY A 6 9.05 -5.23 -1.27
C GLY A 6 9.39 -3.96 -0.52
N ARG A 7 9.80 -2.93 -1.26
CA ARG A 7 10.06 -1.59 -0.73
C ARG A 7 8.84 -0.71 -0.94
N PRO A 8 8.17 -0.23 0.13
CA PRO A 8 7.10 0.74 0.00
C PRO A 8 7.62 2.11 -0.48
N ARG A 9 6.84 2.76 -1.33
CA ARG A 9 7.02 4.14 -1.80
C ARG A 9 5.71 4.88 -1.64
N VAL A 10 5.77 6.06 -1.04
CA VAL A 10 4.61 6.95 -0.91
C VAL A 10 4.99 8.32 -1.43
N ARG A 11 4.10 8.92 -2.20
CA ARG A 11 4.16 10.31 -2.61
C ARG A 11 2.93 11.02 -2.10
N ILE A 12 3.18 12.02 -1.27
CA ILE A 12 2.20 12.85 -0.60
C ILE A 12 2.81 14.27 -0.48
N PRO A 13 2.02 15.35 -0.57
CA PRO A 13 2.52 16.70 -0.31
C PRO A 13 3.06 16.81 1.12
N SER A 14 4.18 17.51 1.31
CA SER A 14 4.71 17.78 2.66
C SER A 14 3.90 18.85 3.41
N SER A 15 3.14 19.68 2.67
CA SER A 15 2.29 20.72 3.23
C SER A 15 0.97 20.84 2.46
N ALA A 16 -0.07 21.30 3.15
CA ALA A 16 -1.40 21.54 2.60
C ALA A 16 -2.11 22.68 3.35
N ARG A 17 -3.09 23.34 2.72
CA ARG A 17 -3.95 24.30 3.41
C ARG A 17 -4.98 23.56 4.28
N ALA A 18 -5.43 24.21 5.35
CA ALA A 18 -6.51 23.65 6.17
C ALA A 18 -7.77 23.40 5.32
N GLY A 19 -8.22 22.14 5.29
CA GLY A 19 -9.38 21.71 4.52
C GLY A 19 -9.08 21.33 3.07
N GLU A 20 -7.82 21.40 2.64
CA GLU A 20 -7.40 20.97 1.30
C GLU A 20 -7.53 19.45 1.13
N VAL A 21 -7.91 19.03 -0.08
CA VAL A 21 -7.94 17.64 -0.49
C VAL A 21 -6.62 17.34 -1.18
N ILE A 22 -5.79 16.51 -0.55
CA ILE A 22 -4.50 16.09 -1.10
C ILE A 22 -4.62 14.75 -1.81
N GLU A 23 -3.78 14.56 -2.82
CA GLU A 23 -3.62 13.29 -3.51
C GLU A 23 -2.51 12.47 -2.85
N ILE A 24 -2.81 11.22 -2.53
CA ILE A 24 -1.86 10.27 -1.94
C ILE A 24 -1.65 9.15 -2.94
N ARG A 25 -0.39 8.94 -3.34
CA ARG A 25 0.02 7.86 -4.24
C ARG A 25 0.89 6.90 -3.48
N THR A 26 0.58 5.61 -3.56
CA THR A 26 1.33 4.57 -2.86
C THR A 26 1.70 3.47 -3.83
N LEU A 27 2.86 2.86 -3.62
CA LEU A 27 3.36 1.76 -4.42
C LEU A 27 4.18 0.82 -3.53
N ILE A 28 4.06 -0.48 -3.73
CA ILE A 28 4.95 -1.46 -3.11
C ILE A 28 5.50 -2.42 -4.16
N ASP A 29 6.81 -2.69 -4.11
CA ASP A 29 7.45 -3.60 -5.06
C ASP A 29 7.14 -5.06 -4.74
N HIS A 30 6.04 -5.59 -5.26
CA HIS A 30 5.55 -6.94 -4.96
C HIS A 30 5.09 -7.68 -6.23
N PRO A 31 5.42 -8.97 -6.44
CA PRO A 31 5.07 -9.69 -7.67
C PRO A 31 3.57 -9.97 -7.83
N MET A 32 2.83 -10.13 -6.72
CA MET A 32 1.41 -10.50 -6.74
C MET A 32 1.15 -11.80 -7.54
N GLU A 33 1.95 -12.84 -7.28
CA GLU A 33 1.81 -14.13 -7.95
C GLU A 33 0.52 -14.82 -7.50
N THR A 34 -0.41 -14.96 -8.43
CA THR A 34 -1.75 -15.47 -8.16
C THR A 34 -1.78 -16.95 -7.80
N GLY A 35 -0.76 -17.70 -8.22
CA GLY A 35 -0.71 -19.16 -8.13
C GLY A 35 -1.26 -19.87 -9.38
N LEU A 36 -1.68 -19.11 -10.40
CA LEU A 36 -2.29 -19.65 -11.62
C LEU A 36 -1.29 -19.79 -12.78
N ARG A 37 -0.14 -19.10 -12.70
CA ARG A 37 0.90 -19.14 -13.73
C ARG A 37 1.68 -20.45 -13.64
N LYS A 38 2.04 -20.99 -14.80
CA LYS A 38 2.95 -22.14 -14.92
C LYS A 38 4.38 -21.69 -15.19
N ASP A 39 5.34 -22.42 -14.65
CA ASP A 39 6.77 -22.28 -14.99
C ASP A 39 7.10 -23.03 -16.30
N ALA A 40 8.39 -23.03 -16.67
CA ALA A 40 8.88 -23.68 -17.88
C ALA A 40 8.70 -25.22 -17.85
N ASP A 41 8.64 -25.82 -16.66
CA ASP A 41 8.41 -27.25 -16.46
C ASP A 41 6.90 -27.58 -16.41
N GLY A 42 6.03 -26.58 -16.60
CA GLY A 42 4.58 -26.73 -16.58
C GLY A 42 3.97 -26.83 -15.17
N LYS A 43 4.76 -26.63 -14.11
CA LYS A 43 4.30 -26.64 -12.71
C LYS A 43 3.72 -25.29 -12.32
N LEU A 44 2.72 -25.29 -11.44
CA LEU A 44 2.15 -24.05 -10.90
C LEU A 44 3.18 -23.34 -10.01
N VAL A 45 3.36 -22.05 -10.24
CA VAL A 45 4.17 -21.22 -9.35
C VAL A 45 3.39 -20.99 -8.05
N PRO A 46 4.01 -21.12 -6.87
CA PRO A 46 3.33 -20.88 -5.61
C PRO A 46 2.77 -19.47 -5.52
N ARG A 47 1.59 -19.36 -4.91
CA ARG A 47 0.93 -18.08 -4.65
C ARG A 47 1.75 -17.22 -3.69
N ASP A 48 1.89 -15.94 -4.03
CA ASP A 48 2.60 -14.92 -3.27
C ASP A 48 1.89 -13.58 -3.50
N ILE A 49 0.92 -13.26 -2.65
CA ILE A 49 0.14 -12.03 -2.76
C ILE A 49 0.02 -11.27 -1.44
N LEU A 50 -0.08 -9.94 -1.56
CA LEU A 50 -0.55 -9.10 -0.48
C LEU A 50 -2.04 -9.36 -0.23
N ALA A 51 -2.45 -9.42 1.03
CA ALA A 51 -3.83 -9.56 1.47
C ALA A 51 -4.59 -8.23 1.43
N GLY A 52 -3.91 -7.12 1.73
CA GLY A 52 -4.53 -5.79 1.74
C GLY A 52 -3.60 -4.66 2.14
N PHE A 53 -4.20 -3.47 2.20
CA PHE A 53 -3.59 -2.20 2.49
C PHE A 53 -4.48 -1.36 3.40
N VAL A 54 -3.89 -0.64 4.35
CA VAL A 54 -4.57 0.30 5.24
C VAL A 54 -3.75 1.59 5.31
N ALA A 55 -4.41 2.74 5.18
CA ALA A 55 -3.87 4.05 5.47
C ALA A 55 -4.58 4.64 6.71
N ARG A 56 -3.79 5.15 7.65
CA ARG A 56 -4.28 5.85 8.84
C ARG A 56 -3.79 7.28 8.87
N ALA A 57 -4.63 8.19 9.32
CA ALA A 57 -4.31 9.58 9.61
C ALA A 57 -4.48 9.82 11.12
N ASN A 58 -3.42 10.21 11.81
CA ASN A 58 -3.43 10.41 13.28
C ASN A 58 -4.03 9.22 14.05
N GLY A 59 -3.75 8.00 13.58
CA GLY A 59 -4.24 6.75 14.17
C GLY A 59 -5.63 6.30 13.69
N ALA A 60 -6.42 7.16 13.02
CA ALA A 60 -7.72 6.78 12.47
C ALA A 60 -7.60 6.22 11.05
N GLU A 61 -8.26 5.11 10.75
CA GLU A 61 -8.31 4.57 9.38
C GLU A 61 -9.05 5.53 8.45
N VAL A 62 -8.38 5.92 7.35
CA VAL A 62 -8.94 6.81 6.33
C VAL A 62 -9.16 6.12 4.99
N PHE A 63 -8.46 5.01 4.77
CA PHE A 63 -8.61 4.21 3.55
C PHE A 63 -8.18 2.77 3.81
N SER A 64 -8.93 1.81 3.27
CA SER A 64 -8.52 0.42 3.21
C SER A 64 -8.81 -0.19 1.84
N ALA A 65 -7.94 -1.12 1.44
CA ALA A 65 -8.09 -1.88 0.21
C ALA A 65 -7.78 -3.36 0.46
N VAL A 66 -8.57 -4.22 -0.17
CA VAL A 66 -8.39 -5.67 -0.12
C VAL A 66 -7.83 -6.13 -1.46
N PHE A 67 -6.71 -6.82 -1.44
CA PHE A 67 -6.07 -7.33 -2.65
C PHE A 67 -6.44 -8.80 -2.89
N ARG A 68 -6.63 -9.15 -4.16
CA ARG A 68 -7.00 -10.50 -4.62
C ARG A 68 -6.33 -10.77 -5.97
N ASN A 69 -6.66 -11.88 -6.62
CA ASN A 69 -6.01 -12.33 -7.87
C ASN A 69 -6.09 -11.34 -9.03
N ALA A 70 -7.01 -10.37 -8.98
CA ALA A 70 -7.16 -9.33 -10.00
C ALA A 70 -6.27 -8.10 -9.75
N THR A 71 -5.45 -8.11 -8.70
CA THR A 71 -4.51 -7.01 -8.40
C THR A 71 -3.21 -7.23 -9.16
N SER A 72 -2.82 -6.25 -9.97
CA SER A 72 -1.56 -6.27 -10.72
C SER A 72 -0.33 -6.34 -9.82
N ALA A 73 0.78 -6.84 -10.38
CA ALA A 73 2.11 -6.69 -9.81
C ALA A 73 2.42 -5.21 -9.52
N HIS A 74 3.24 -4.98 -8.50
CA HIS A 74 3.56 -3.67 -7.94
C HIS A 74 2.33 -2.84 -7.59
N PRO A 75 1.47 -3.28 -6.64
CA PRO A 75 0.21 -2.61 -6.33
C PRO A 75 0.40 -1.11 -6.13
N TYR A 76 -0.25 -0.35 -7.01
CA TYR A 76 -0.25 1.11 -7.04
C TYR A 76 -1.64 1.62 -6.71
N LEU A 77 -1.76 2.42 -5.64
CA LEU A 77 -3.03 3.00 -5.22
C LEU A 77 -2.93 4.52 -5.24
N VAL A 78 -3.98 5.16 -5.76
CA VAL A 78 -4.18 6.60 -5.70
C VAL A 78 -5.51 6.86 -5.01
N PHE A 79 -5.48 7.66 -3.96
CA PHE A 79 -6.67 8.09 -3.24
C PHE A 79 -6.48 9.50 -2.72
N TYR A 80 -7.57 10.10 -2.26
CA TYR A 80 -7.59 11.48 -1.79
C TYR A 80 -7.97 11.51 -0.32
N ALA A 81 -7.34 12.41 0.43
CA ALA A 81 -7.66 12.66 1.83
C ALA A 81 -7.80 14.16 2.05
N ARG A 82 -8.78 14.55 2.87
CA ARG A 82 -8.90 15.94 3.33
C ARG A 82 -8.09 16.13 4.59
N VAL A 83 -7.22 17.15 4.61
CA VAL A 83 -6.36 17.44 5.76
C VAL A 83 -6.77 18.77 6.36
N THR A 84 -7.21 18.77 7.63
CA THR A 84 -7.65 19.98 8.34
C THR A 84 -6.64 20.47 9.38
N ALA A 85 -5.74 19.60 9.81
CA ALA A 85 -4.68 19.85 10.77
C ALA A 85 -3.43 19.06 10.37
N SER A 86 -2.27 19.41 10.92
CA SER A 86 -1.04 18.65 10.67
C SER A 86 -1.29 17.19 10.99
N THR A 87 -0.97 16.30 10.05
CA THR A 87 -1.40 14.91 10.07
C THR A 87 -0.23 13.99 9.82
N GLU A 88 -0.07 12.98 10.68
CA GLU A 88 0.82 11.86 10.45
C GLU A 88 0.05 10.73 9.79
N PHE A 89 0.52 10.33 8.61
CA PHE A 89 -0.01 9.20 7.88
C PHE A 89 0.84 7.95 8.14
N GLU A 90 0.18 6.84 8.45
CA GLU A 90 0.75 5.50 8.48
C GLU A 90 0.15 4.68 7.33
N PHE A 91 1.00 4.01 6.56
CA PHE A 91 0.61 3.15 5.46
C PHE A 91 1.11 1.73 5.70
N VAL A 92 0.20 0.77 5.68
CA VAL A 92 0.48 -0.63 6.03
C VAL A 92 0.00 -1.56 4.93
N TRP A 93 0.91 -2.35 4.39
CA TRP A 93 0.60 -3.48 3.50
C TRP A 93 0.73 -4.77 4.29
N THR A 94 -0.25 -5.65 4.15
CA THR A 94 -0.29 -6.95 4.83
C THR A 94 -0.22 -8.05 3.80
N HIS A 95 0.64 -9.03 4.03
CA HIS A 95 0.76 -10.24 3.22
C HIS A 95 -0.17 -11.35 3.72
N GLU A 96 -0.55 -12.30 2.86
CA GLU A 96 -1.42 -13.42 3.27
C GLU A 96 -0.82 -14.31 4.37
N ASP A 97 0.51 -14.31 4.52
CA ASP A 97 1.22 -15.01 5.61
C ASP A 97 1.35 -14.19 6.92
N GLY A 98 0.71 -13.02 6.99
CA GLY A 98 0.68 -12.16 8.19
C GLY A 98 1.85 -11.19 8.33
N ARG A 99 2.87 -11.26 7.47
CA ARG A 99 3.94 -10.25 7.45
C ARG A 99 3.40 -8.90 7.00
N THR A 100 4.03 -7.82 7.46
CA THR A 100 3.62 -6.45 7.12
C THR A 100 4.79 -5.59 6.66
N ALA A 101 4.55 -4.73 5.68
CA ALA A 101 5.44 -3.62 5.33
C ALA A 101 4.77 -2.29 5.71
N ARG A 102 5.54 -1.35 6.25
CA ARG A 102 5.04 -0.07 6.76
C ARG A 102 5.86 1.08 6.21
N THR A 103 5.22 2.22 6.00
CA THR A 103 5.89 3.52 5.82
C THR A 103 5.03 4.63 6.39
N ALA A 104 5.65 5.75 6.72
CA ALA A 104 4.98 6.91 7.29
C ALA A 104 5.35 8.18 6.53
N ALA A 105 4.45 9.15 6.55
CA ALA A 105 4.69 10.48 6.01
C ALA A 105 3.88 11.51 6.78
N SER A 106 4.38 12.73 6.89
CA SER A 106 3.69 13.83 7.56
C SER A 106 3.28 14.90 6.57
N VAL A 107 2.13 15.52 6.84
CA VAL A 107 1.64 16.69 6.12
C VAL A 107 1.44 17.80 7.14
N THR A 108 2.12 18.93 6.95
CA THR A 108 1.96 20.11 7.81
C THR A 108 0.92 21.06 7.21
N ILE A 109 0.15 21.73 8.06
CA ILE A 109 -0.71 22.82 7.60
C ILE A 109 0.11 24.11 7.47
N GLY A 110 -0.04 24.79 6.32
CA GLY A 110 0.58 26.07 6.02
C GLY A 110 -0.31 26.98 5.20
#